data_AF-A0A538K1B0-F1
#
_entry.id   AF-A0A538K1B0-F1
#
_cell.length_a   1.000
_cell.length_b   1.000
_cell.length_c   1.000
_cell.angle_alpha   90.00
_cell.angle_beta   90.00
_cell.angle_gamma   90.00
#
_symmetry.space_group_name_H-M   'P 1'
#
loop_
_entity.id
_entity.type
_entity.pdbx_description
1 polymer ?
#
loop_
_entity_poly.entity_id
_entity_poly.type
_entity_poly.pdbx_seq_one_letter_code
_entity_poly.pdbx_strand_id
1 'polypeptide(L)' 'MEANQPFEIRTSLDDENCLRVAVLGEIDLLGAREAEERLFAERGGHRRVILDLRDVTFMGAAGIGLLVRAHVRSAIGVRA' A
#
# COMPACT_ATOMS: atom_id res chain seq x y z
N MET A 1 -20.09 17.62 6.32
CA MET A 1 -18.75 17.39 5.77
C MET A 1 -18.15 16.32 6.66
N GLU A 2 -18.24 15.04 6.27
CA GLU A 2 -17.65 13.96 7.06
C GLU A 2 -16.15 14.21 7.17
N ALA A 3 -15.65 14.21 8.40
CA ALA A 3 -14.23 14.37 8.66
C ALA A 3 -13.50 13.21 7.95
N ASN A 4 -12.58 13.53 7.06
CA ASN A 4 -11.65 12.55 6.50
C ASN A 4 -10.97 11.86 7.69
N GLN A 5 -11.29 10.60 7.94
CA GLN A 5 -10.64 9.84 9.00
C GLN A 5 -9.14 9.80 8.73
N PRO A 6 -8.29 9.72 9.78
CA PRO A 6 -6.85 9.77 9.59
C PRO A 6 -6.40 8.57 8.76
N PHE A 7 -5.89 8.84 7.57
CA PHE A 7 -5.17 7.90 6.72
C PHE A 7 -3.70 8.31 6.71
N GLU A 8 -2.81 7.39 7.06
CA GLU A 8 -1.37 7.65 7.09
C GLU A 8 -0.61 6.48 6.46
N ILE A 9 0.45 6.82 5.72
CA ILE A 9 1.40 5.84 5.17
C ILE A 9 2.78 6.11 5.74
N ARG A 10 3.39 5.05 6.29
CA ARG A 10 4.78 5.06 6.74
C ARG A 10 5.58 4.05 5.95
N THR A 11 6.79 4.42 5.56
CA THR A 11 7.66 3.56 4.77
C THR A 11 8.98 3.34 5.48
N SER A 12 9.48 2.11 5.37
CA SER A 12 10.73 1.68 6.00
C SER A 12 11.40 0.61 5.15
N LEU A 13 12.72 0.54 5.23
CA LEU A 13 13.53 -0.51 4.59
C LEU A 13 14.12 -1.40 5.68
N ASP A 14 14.12 -2.70 5.44
CA ASP A 14 14.89 -3.64 6.25
C ASP A 14 16.28 -3.92 5.64
N ASP A 15 17.09 -4.66 6.39
CA ASP A 15 18.46 -5.03 6.00
C ASP A 15 18.53 -5.88 4.72
N GLU A 16 17.41 -6.48 4.28
CA GLU A 16 17.30 -7.28 3.06
C GLU A 16 16.79 -6.48 1.85
N ASN A 17 16.74 -5.14 1.95
CA ASN A 17 16.16 -4.25 0.93
C ASN A 17 14.68 -4.58 0.62
N CYS A 18 13.95 -5.05 1.63
CA CYS A 18 12.50 -5.16 1.57
C CYS A 18 11.88 -3.82 1.96
N LEU A 19 11.06 -3.26 1.07
CA LEU A 19 10.23 -2.10 1.39
C LEU A 19 9.04 -2.55 2.23
N ARG A 20 8.91 -2.02 3.44
CA ARG A 20 7.69 -2.13 4.24
C ARG A 20 6.91 -0.84 4.15
N VAL A 21 5.67 -0.94 3.69
CA VAL A 21 4.69 0.15 3.61
C VAL A 21 3.61 -0.14 4.65
N ALA A 22 3.64 0.59 5.77
CA ALA A 22 2.61 0.51 6.80
C ALA A 22 1.48 1.49 6.50
N VAL A 23 0.25 0.99 6.49
CA VAL A 23 -0.97 1.77 6.31
C VAL A 23 -1.70 1.82 7.65
N LEU A 24 -2.03 3.02 8.08
CA LEU A 24 -2.72 3.27 9.34
C LEU A 24 -4.06 3.94 9.06
N GLY A 25 -5.09 3.55 9.81
CA GLY A 25 -6.43 4.16 9.74
C GLY A 25 -7.35 3.50 8.73
N GLU A 26 -8.08 4.28 7.94
CA GLU A 26 -9.13 3.76 7.04
C GLU A 26 -8.71 3.77 5.56
N ILE A 27 -8.89 2.64 4.87
CA ILE A 27 -8.72 2.56 3.41
C ILE A 27 -10.10 2.69 2.75
N ASP A 28 -10.52 3.94 2.57
CA ASP A 28 -11.70 4.31 1.77
C ASP A 28 -11.33 4.57 0.30
N LEU A 29 -12.18 5.27 -0.45
CA LEU A 29 -11.90 5.61 -1.85
C LEU A 29 -10.67 6.52 -2.01
N LEU A 30 -10.49 7.47 -1.10
CA LEU A 30 -9.38 8.44 -1.14
C LEU A 30 -8.09 7.80 -0.65
N GLY A 31 -8.13 7.12 0.50
CA GLY A 31 -6.99 6.40 1.05
C GLY A 31 -6.49 5.29 0.12
N ALA A 32 -7.39 4.58 -0.58
CA ALA A 32 -6.98 3.58 -1.57
C ALA A 32 -6.18 4.20 -2.73
N ARG A 33 -6.55 5.40 -3.20
CA ARG A 33 -5.83 6.08 -4.27
C ARG A 33 -4.45 6.55 -3.81
N GLU A 34 -4.37 7.15 -2.61
CA GLU A 34 -3.10 7.60 -2.06
C GLU A 34 -2.13 6.42 -1.80
N ALA A 35 -2.64 5.31 -1.25
CA ALA A 35 -1.87 4.07 -1.11
C ALA A 35 -1.36 3.55 -2.45
N GLU A 36 -2.17 3.61 -3.50
CA GLU A 36 -1.79 3.17 -4.84
C GLU A 36 -0.63 3.99 -5.40
N GLU A 37 -0.75 5.32 -5.35
CA GLU A 37 0.27 6.25 -5.84
C GLU A 37 1.60 6.05 -5.11
N ARG A 38 1.58 5.96 -3.77
CA ARG A 38 2.75 5.73 -2.93
C ARG A 38 3.40 4.38 -3.16
N LEU A 39 2.62 3.30 -3.14
CA LEU A 39 3.12 1.93 -3.31
C LEU A 39 3.82 1.78 -4.66
N PHE A 40 3.30 2.40 -5.72
CA PHE A 40 3.91 2.31 -7.04
C PHE A 40 5.10 3.24 -7.23
N ALA A 41 5.09 4.44 -6.63
CA ALA A 41 6.25 5.33 -6.65
C ALA A 41 7.45 4.70 -5.94
N GLU A 42 7.22 4.06 -4.80
CA GLU A 42 8.30 3.56 -3.94
C GLU A 42 8.74 2.13 -4.28
N ARG A 43 7.93 1.32 -4.99
CA ARG A 43 8.31 -0.06 -5.38
C ARG A 43 9.64 -0.15 -6.14
N GLY A 44 10.01 0.87 -6.91
CA GLY A 44 11.15 0.83 -7.82
C GLY A 44 12.45 0.43 -7.13
N GLY A 45 13.05 -0.70 -7.53
CA GLY A 45 14.33 -1.16 -7.01
C GLY A 45 14.26 -2.11 -5.80
N HIS A 46 13.08 -2.39 -5.24
CA HIS A 46 12.93 -3.35 -4.15
C HIS A 46 12.53 -4.72 -4.66
N ARG A 47 13.25 -5.76 -4.22
CA ARG A 47 12.97 -7.16 -4.57
C ARG A 47 11.66 -7.65 -3.95
N ARG A 48 11.28 -7.06 -2.81
CA ARG A 48 10.11 -7.44 -2.04
C ARG A 48 9.47 -6.18 -1.45
N VAL A 49 8.14 -6.17 -1.46
CA VAL A 49 7.34 -5.12 -0.82
C VAL A 49 6.37 -5.81 0.14
N ILE A 50 6.35 -5.38 1.40
CA ILE A 50 5.42 -5.82 2.43
C ILE A 50 4.46 -4.68 2.70
N LEU A 51 3.18 -4.91 2.42
CA LEU A 51 2.10 -4.01 2.84
C LEU A 51 1.63 -4.43 4.24
N ASP A 52 1.86 -3.58 5.23
CA ASP A 52 1.52 -3.81 6.63
C ASP A 52 0.19 -3.13 6.95
N LEU A 53 -0.83 -3.96 7.20
CA LEU A 53 -2.22 -3.54 7.40
C LEU A 53 -2.67 -3.68 8.86
N ARG A 54 -1.75 -3.90 9.79
CA ARG A 54 -2.08 -4.19 11.21
C ARG A 54 -2.83 -3.04 11.89
N ASP A 55 -2.59 -1.81 11.47
CA ASP A 55 -3.22 -0.60 12.00
C ASP A 55 -4.35 -0.08 11.08
N VAL A 56 -4.79 -0.88 10.11
CA VAL A 56 -5.96 -0.57 9.29
C VAL A 56 -7.22 -0.98 10.04
N THR A 57 -8.11 0.00 10.26
CA THR A 57 -9.34 -0.18 11.05
C THR A 57 -10.58 -0.39 10.20
N PHE A 58 -10.55 0.06 8.93
CA PHE A 58 -11.62 -0.13 7.96
C PHE A 58 -11.05 -0.25 6.54
N MET A 59 -11.69 -1.05 5.69
CA MET A 59 -11.36 -1.16 4.26
C MET A 59 -12.63 -1.28 3.42
N GLY A 60 -12.82 -0.32 2.50
CA GLY A 60 -13.88 -0.37 1.49
C GLY A 60 -13.51 -1.19 0.25
N ALA A 61 -14.45 -1.32 -0.70
CA ALA A 61 -14.23 -2.06 -1.95
C ALA A 61 -13.04 -1.54 -2.78
N ALA A 62 -12.78 -0.22 -2.74
CA ALA A 62 -11.62 0.40 -3.38
C ALA A 62 -10.30 -0.15 -2.84
N GLY A 63 -10.20 -0.34 -1.51
CA GLY A 63 -9.04 -0.93 -0.85
C GLY A 63 -8.81 -2.39 -1.24
N ILE A 64 -9.87 -3.19 -1.35
CA ILE A 64 -9.75 -4.57 -1.86
C ILE A 64 -9.23 -4.58 -3.31
N GLY A 65 -9.77 -3.71 -4.16
CA GLY A 65 -9.30 -3.57 -5.53
C GLY A 65 -7.81 -3.21 -5.62
N LEU A 66 -7.34 -2.33 -4.73
CA LEU A 66 -5.93 -1.99 -4.60
C LEU A 66 -5.08 -3.24 -4.28
N LEU A 67 -5.47 -4.04 -3.27
CA LEU A 67 -4.74 -5.24 -2.89
C LEU A 67 -4.62 -6.24 -4.04
N VAL A 68 -5.71 -6.46 -4.78
CA VAL A 68 -5.71 -7.34 -5.95
C VAL A 68 -4.76 -6.82 -7.03
N ARG A 69 -4.82 -5.51 -7.35
CA ARG A 69 -3.93 -4.90 -8.36
C ARG A 69 -2.46 -4.99 -7.94
N ALA A 70 -2.17 -4.72 -6.67
CA ALA A 70 -0.82 -4.84 -6.11
C ALA A 70 -0.31 -6.28 -6.20
N HIS A 71 -1.14 -7.26 -5.82
CA HIS A 71 -0.79 -8.68 -5.89
C HIS A 71 -0.50 -9.13 -7.32
N VAL A 72 -1.39 -8.82 -8.27
CA VAL A 72 -1.23 -9.17 -9.69
C VAL A 72 0.06 -8.56 -10.25
N ARG A 73 0.33 -7.27 -9.98
CA ARG A 73 1.55 -6.59 -10.44
C ARG A 73 2.83 -7.10 -9.79
N SER A 74 2.75 -7.68 -8.60
CA SER A 74 3.88 -8.33 -7.94
C SER A 74 4.20 -9.70 -8.51
N ALA A 75 3.18 -10.43 -8.99
CA ALA A 75 3.32 -11.72 -9.65
C ALA A 75 3.84 -11.60 -11.10
N ILE A 76 3.48 -10.51 -11.79
CA ILE A 76 3.95 -10.22 -13.15
C ILE A 76 5.29 -9.46 -13.06
N GLY A 77 6.34 -10.16 -12.68
CA GLY A 77 7.71 -9.64 -12.68
C GLY A 77 8.36 -9.80 -14.05
N VAL A 78 8.32 -8.77 -14.91
CA VAL A 78 9.31 -8.65 -15.99
C VAL A 78 10.62 -8.22 -15.33
N ARG A 79 11.64 -9.09 -15.43
CA ARG A 79 13.03 -8.73 -15.12
C ARG A 79 13.45 -7.64 -16.11
N ALA A 80 13.65 -6.42 -15.62
CA ALA A 80 14.44 -5.41 -16.33
C ALA A 80 15.93 -5.72 -16.18
#